data_AF-A0AAV1LYY3-F1
#
_entry.id   AF-A0AAV1LYY3-F1
#
_cell.length_a   1.000
_cell.length_b   1.000
_cell.length_c   1.000
_cell.angle_alpha   90.00
_cell.angle_beta   90.00
_cell.angle_gamma   90.00
#
_symmetry.space_group_name_H-M   'P 1'
#
loop_
_entity.id
_entity.type
_entity.pdbx_description
1 polymer ?
#
loop_
_entity_poly.entity_id
_entity_poly.type
_entity_poly.pdbx_seq_one_letter_code
_entity_poly.pdbx_strand_id
1 'polypeptide(L)'
;MDNAVQFQSREFHSFLNSYNVPFIFHTALYCPQVYLTEKFNSTIITALASLVGDDHRSWDKYLTKIQYAMNSATNVATGFTPNFLVFGRETIPCGSFYTPTQNLEELIFMPRDIYASNAGLLSSIFHKVQTKLHIAHAKNSARYDLRRSFKEFNVGDTVWRKNHVLSNASAYFNAKLAPKFIKCKLLKYKRRTGRLNENWKPSSQYGEGDLIAINRTQFGLGLKLKPKYLGPYQVSKVKRDDRYDVEKVDRAAEGPNKTSSSADQMKPWPD
;
A
#
# COMPACT_ATOMS: atom_id res chain seq x y z
N MET A 1 -1.41 2.15 7.63
CA MET A 1 -0.25 3.07 7.54
C MET A 1 1.02 2.25 7.50
N ASP A 2 2.11 2.78 6.95
CA ASP A 2 3.40 2.10 7.06
C ASP A 2 3.96 2.16 8.50
N ASN A 3 5.11 1.52 8.71
CA ASN A 3 5.80 1.48 10.00
C ASN A 3 6.81 2.63 10.15
N ALA A 4 6.60 3.75 9.45
CA ALA A 4 7.48 4.89 9.59
C ALA A 4 7.37 5.47 11.01
N VAL A 5 8.50 5.94 11.56
CA VAL A 5 8.64 6.33 12.98
C VAL A 5 7.60 7.39 13.38
N GLN A 6 7.28 8.32 12.48
CA GLN A 6 6.28 9.36 12.72
C GLN A 6 4.90 8.78 13.08
N PHE A 7 4.50 7.66 12.48
CA PHE A 7 3.19 7.04 12.68
C PHE A 7 3.15 6.07 13.87
N GLN A 8 4.31 5.73 14.45
CA GLN A 8 4.41 4.90 15.65
C GLN A 8 4.62 5.72 16.94
N SER A 9 4.73 7.04 16.82
CA SER A 9 5.02 7.94 17.95
C SER A 9 3.87 7.98 18.96
N ARG A 10 4.20 8.16 20.24
CA ARG A 10 3.20 8.24 21.33
C ARG A 10 2.31 9.46 21.13
N GLU A 11 2.88 10.55 20.66
CA GLU A 11 2.21 11.81 20.35
C GLU A 11 1.15 11.60 19.26
N PHE A 12 1.47 10.85 18.21
CA PHE A 12 0.52 10.53 17.14
C PHE A 12 -0.61 9.62 17.63
N HIS A 13 -0.33 8.63 18.47
CA HIS A 13 -1.36 7.83 19.10
C HIS A 13 -2.26 8.65 20.05
N SER A 14 -1.68 9.57 20.83
CA SER A 14 -2.43 10.48 21.70
C SER A 14 -3.36 11.38 20.88
N PHE A 15 -2.85 11.92 19.77
CA PHE A 15 -3.64 12.70 18.83
C PHE A 15 -4.81 11.88 18.25
N LEU A 16 -4.58 10.65 17.81
CA LEU A 16 -5.68 9.84 17.25
C LEU A 16 -6.72 9.43 18.29
N ASN A 17 -6.30 9.19 19.54
CA ASN A 17 -7.22 8.97 20.64
C ASN A 17 -8.08 10.20 20.92
N SER A 18 -7.55 11.42 20.81
CA SER A 18 -8.37 12.63 20.99
C SER A 18 -9.45 12.79 19.91
N TYR A 19 -9.23 12.22 18.72
CA TYR A 19 -10.21 12.19 17.63
C TYR A 19 -11.10 10.94 17.63
N ASN A 20 -11.06 10.12 18.69
CA ASN A 20 -11.80 8.85 18.77
C ASN A 20 -11.51 7.92 17.58
N VAL A 21 -10.26 7.83 17.15
CA VAL A 21 -9.79 6.87 16.14
C VAL A 21 -9.03 5.75 16.85
N PRO A 22 -9.73 4.71 17.35
CA PRO A 22 -9.17 3.76 18.32
C PRO A 22 -8.16 2.76 17.73
N PHE A 23 -8.16 2.55 16.41
CA PHE A 23 -7.36 1.49 15.79
C PHE A 23 -6.64 1.96 14.52
N ILE A 24 -5.31 1.95 14.58
CA ILE A 24 -4.45 2.10 13.41
C ILE A 24 -3.94 0.73 13.01
N PHE A 25 -4.21 0.35 11.76
CA PHE A 25 -3.60 -0.83 11.17
C PHE A 25 -2.29 -0.43 10.51
N HIS A 26 -1.17 -0.83 11.12
CA HIS A 26 0.13 -0.75 10.48
C HIS A 26 0.31 -1.88 9.46
N THR A 27 0.97 -1.61 8.34
CA THR A 27 1.36 -2.66 7.40
C THR A 27 2.40 -3.55 8.04
N ALA A 28 2.40 -4.84 7.72
CA ALA A 28 3.51 -5.69 8.13
C ALA A 28 4.80 -5.22 7.44
N LEU A 29 5.93 -5.32 8.15
CA LEU A 29 7.23 -4.90 7.64
C LEU A 29 7.54 -5.62 6.32
N TYR A 30 7.93 -4.85 5.29
CA TYR A 30 8.24 -5.36 3.95
C TYR A 30 7.13 -6.14 3.25
N CYS A 31 5.85 -5.87 3.57
CA CYS A 31 4.72 -6.34 2.79
C CYS A 31 4.27 -5.23 1.83
N PRO A 32 4.70 -5.23 0.54
CA PRO A 32 4.37 -4.19 -0.45
C PRO A 32 2.90 -4.24 -0.92
N GLN A 33 2.02 -4.97 -0.23
CA GLN A 33 0.69 -5.30 -0.70
C GLN A 33 -0.32 -4.14 -0.55
N VAL A 34 0.07 -3.01 0.04
CA VAL A 34 -0.83 -1.86 0.27
C VAL A 34 -0.68 -0.83 -0.86
N TYR A 35 -1.14 -1.23 -2.04
CA TYR A 35 -0.91 -0.58 -3.33
C TYR A 35 -1.68 0.73 -3.58
N LEU A 36 -2.71 1.06 -2.80
CA LEU A 36 -3.62 2.17 -3.14
C LEU A 36 -2.95 3.54 -2.98
N THR A 37 -2.36 3.81 -1.81
CA THR A 37 -1.67 5.07 -1.54
C THR A 37 -0.40 5.20 -2.38
N GLU A 38 0.39 4.13 -2.52
CA GLU A 38 1.60 4.16 -3.35
C GLU A 38 1.29 4.46 -4.83
N LYS A 39 0.23 3.86 -5.37
CA LYS A 39 -0.21 4.14 -6.74
C LYS A 39 -0.72 5.57 -6.90
N PHE A 40 -1.44 6.08 -5.90
CA PHE A 40 -1.90 7.46 -5.89
C PHE A 40 -0.71 8.45 -5.86
N ASN A 41 0.27 8.20 -4.99
CA ASN A 41 1.50 8.98 -4.90
C ASN A 41 2.27 8.96 -6.23
N SER A 42 2.35 7.81 -6.90
CA SER A 42 2.98 7.70 -8.23
C SER A 42 2.31 8.60 -9.28
N THR A 43 0.97 8.67 -9.27
CA THR A 43 0.23 9.59 -10.16
C THR A 43 0.52 11.05 -9.83
N ILE A 44 0.53 11.43 -8.54
CA ILE A 44 0.86 12.81 -8.11
C ILE A 44 2.27 13.19 -8.54
N ILE A 45 3.25 12.32 -8.31
CA ILE A 45 4.65 12.55 -8.69
C ILE A 45 4.76 12.72 -10.21
N THR A 46 4.05 11.91 -10.98
CA THR A 46 4.03 12.01 -12.46
C THR A 46 3.44 13.35 -12.90
N ALA A 47 2.33 13.78 -12.30
CA ALA A 47 1.72 15.07 -12.59
C ALA A 47 2.63 16.24 -12.20
N LEU A 48 3.26 16.19 -11.02
CA LEU A 48 4.26 17.19 -10.59
C LEU A 48 5.42 17.27 -11.59
N ALA A 49 5.99 16.13 -11.98
CA ALA A 49 7.09 16.08 -12.93
C ALA A 49 6.73 16.74 -14.28
N SER A 50 5.48 16.62 -14.72
CA SER A 50 5.01 17.27 -15.95
C SER A 50 4.82 18.80 -15.84
N LEU A 51 4.63 19.33 -14.62
CA LEU A 51 4.33 20.76 -14.39
C LEU A 51 5.55 21.58 -13.99
N VAL A 52 6.54 20.94 -13.37
CA VAL A 52 7.68 21.61 -12.75
C VAL A 52 8.80 21.93 -13.77
N GLY A 53 8.89 21.20 -14.88
CA GLY A 53 9.92 21.45 -15.91
C GLY A 53 11.34 21.34 -15.34
N ASP A 54 12.22 22.28 -15.71
CA ASP A 54 13.62 22.29 -15.27
C ASP A 54 13.84 22.95 -13.89
N ASP A 55 12.91 23.80 -13.41
CA ASP A 55 13.02 24.47 -12.10
C ASP A 55 12.16 23.79 -11.04
N HIS A 56 12.83 23.02 -10.18
CA HIS A 56 12.18 22.24 -9.13
C HIS A 56 11.86 23.02 -7.86
N ARG A 57 12.19 24.31 -7.76
CA ARG A 57 12.04 25.09 -6.51
C ARG A 57 10.59 25.41 -6.17
N SER A 58 9.69 25.44 -7.15
CA SER A 58 8.29 25.84 -6.98
C SER A 58 7.28 24.71 -7.12
N TRP A 59 7.70 23.46 -6.88
CA TRP A 59 6.84 22.29 -6.99
C TRP A 59 5.59 22.36 -6.08
N ASP A 60 5.74 22.99 -4.92
CA ASP A 60 4.71 23.24 -3.91
C ASP A 60 3.52 24.05 -4.45
N LYS A 61 3.78 25.02 -5.33
CA LYS A 61 2.73 25.86 -5.95
C LYS A 61 1.78 25.08 -6.87
N TYR A 62 2.21 23.92 -7.37
CA TYR A 62 1.42 23.08 -8.27
C TYR A 62 0.57 22.04 -7.54
N LEU A 63 0.82 21.82 -6.24
CA LEU A 63 0.19 20.76 -5.46
C LEU A 63 -1.33 20.96 -5.34
N THR A 64 -1.77 22.19 -5.11
CA THR A 64 -3.19 22.56 -5.06
C THR A 64 -3.88 22.38 -6.42
N LYS A 65 -3.19 22.71 -7.53
CA LYS A 65 -3.71 22.51 -8.89
C LYS A 65 -3.89 21.02 -9.20
N ILE A 66 -2.92 20.19 -8.82
CA ILE A 66 -2.99 18.74 -9.00
C ILE A 66 -4.10 18.14 -8.14
N GLN A 67 -4.20 18.54 -6.87
CA GLN A 67 -5.27 18.09 -5.98
C GLN A 67 -6.64 18.41 -6.58
N TYR A 68 -6.81 19.63 -7.09
CA TYR A 68 -8.05 20.04 -7.77
C TYR A 68 -8.33 19.14 -8.98
N ALA A 69 -7.36 19.02 -9.90
CA ALA A 69 -7.51 18.23 -11.12
C ALA A 69 -7.85 16.75 -10.83
N MET A 70 -7.21 16.16 -9.83
CA MET A 70 -7.47 14.78 -9.42
C MET A 70 -8.87 14.61 -8.81
N ASN A 71 -9.35 15.60 -8.05
CA ASN A 71 -10.65 15.55 -7.41
C ASN A 71 -11.82 15.87 -8.35
N SER A 72 -11.57 16.63 -9.43
CA SER A 72 -12.56 16.95 -10.47
C SER A 72 -12.54 15.98 -11.66
N ALA A 73 -11.52 15.12 -11.77
CA ALA A 73 -11.43 14.13 -12.85
C ALA A 73 -12.29 12.90 -12.54
N THR A 74 -12.99 12.39 -13.56
CA THR A 74 -13.77 11.16 -13.43
C THR A 74 -12.84 9.95 -13.33
N ASN A 75 -13.02 9.13 -12.30
CA ASN A 75 -12.23 7.91 -12.16
C ASN A 75 -12.84 6.79 -13.03
N VAL A 76 -12.03 6.16 -13.88
CA VAL A 76 -12.48 5.06 -14.78
C VAL A 76 -13.14 3.90 -14.02
N ALA A 77 -12.70 3.61 -12.78
CA ALA A 77 -13.24 2.50 -12.00
C ALA A 77 -14.65 2.79 -11.45
N THR A 78 -14.91 4.03 -11.02
CA THR A 78 -16.21 4.42 -10.43
C THR A 78 -17.14 5.07 -11.44
N GLY A 79 -16.59 5.73 -12.46
CA GLY A 79 -17.29 6.57 -13.42
C GLY A 79 -17.76 7.92 -12.85
N PHE A 80 -17.28 8.29 -11.66
CA PHE A 80 -17.65 9.54 -10.96
C PHE A 80 -16.38 10.28 -10.52
N THR A 81 -16.51 11.58 -10.28
CA THR A 81 -15.42 12.39 -9.71
C THR A 81 -15.37 12.18 -8.18
N PRO A 82 -14.18 12.24 -7.56
CA PRO A 82 -14.07 12.25 -6.11
C PRO A 82 -14.88 13.37 -5.45
N ASN A 83 -14.89 14.58 -6.02
CA ASN A 83 -15.66 15.71 -5.49
C ASN A 83 -17.16 15.41 -5.45
N PHE A 84 -17.71 14.83 -6.52
CA PHE A 84 -19.12 14.44 -6.53
C PHE A 84 -19.43 13.37 -5.48
N LEU A 85 -18.57 12.39 -5.29
CA LEU A 85 -18.80 11.32 -4.31
C LEU A 85 -18.73 11.82 -2.86
N VAL A 86 -17.91 12.82 -2.57
CA VAL A 86 -17.76 13.38 -1.21
C VAL A 86 -18.81 14.43 -0.91
N PHE A 87 -19.09 15.33 -1.86
CA PHE A 87 -19.93 16.52 -1.63
C PHE A 87 -21.30 16.45 -2.30
N GLY A 88 -21.59 15.42 -3.10
CA GLY A 88 -22.81 15.30 -3.88
C GLY A 88 -22.92 16.32 -5.03
N ARG A 89 -21.85 17.06 -5.34
CA ARG A 89 -21.80 18.10 -6.38
C ARG A 89 -20.42 18.20 -6.99
N GLU A 90 -20.38 18.68 -8.24
CA GLU A 90 -19.12 19.00 -8.91
C GLU A 90 -18.59 20.36 -8.44
N THR A 91 -17.27 20.50 -8.44
CA THR A 91 -16.61 21.78 -8.18
C THR A 91 -16.50 22.59 -9.46
N ILE A 92 -16.76 23.90 -9.35
CA ILE A 92 -16.66 24.81 -10.48
C ILE A 92 -15.18 25.19 -10.68
N PRO A 93 -14.58 24.90 -11.86
CA PRO A 93 -13.13 25.03 -12.06
C PRO A 93 -12.63 26.46 -12.23
N CYS A 94 -13.44 27.36 -12.77
CA CYS A 94 -13.10 28.78 -12.83
C CYS A 94 -14.33 29.67 -12.98
N GLY A 95 -14.13 30.98 -12.76
CA GLY A 95 -15.16 32.01 -12.80
C GLY A 95 -16.01 32.02 -14.08
N SER A 96 -15.44 31.59 -15.21
CA SER A 96 -16.13 31.54 -16.51
C SER A 96 -17.21 30.47 -16.61
N PHE A 97 -17.25 29.52 -15.67
CA PHE A 97 -18.30 28.49 -15.60
C PHE A 97 -19.53 28.94 -14.80
N TYR A 98 -19.45 30.10 -14.14
CA TYR A 98 -20.66 30.75 -13.65
C TYR A 98 -21.38 31.38 -14.84
N THR A 99 -22.69 31.16 -14.95
CA THR A 99 -23.52 31.94 -15.87
C THR A 99 -23.42 33.41 -15.46
N PRO A 100 -23.14 34.34 -16.40
CA PRO A 100 -23.19 35.76 -16.09
C PRO A 100 -24.61 36.06 -15.57
N THR A 101 -24.71 36.38 -14.29
CA THR A 101 -25.99 36.77 -13.69
C THR A 101 -26.41 38.05 -14.40
N GLN A 102 -27.47 38.00 -15.20
CA GLN A 102 -27.94 39.17 -15.96
C GLN A 102 -28.33 40.33 -15.04
N ASN A 103 -28.61 40.04 -13.76
CA ASN A 103 -28.76 41.00 -12.68
C ASN A 103 -27.78 40.67 -11.54
N LEU A 104 -26.87 41.60 -11.22
CA LEU A 104 -25.94 41.51 -10.09
C LEU A 104 -26.63 41.67 -8.72
N GLU A 105 -27.92 41.99 -8.70
CA GLU A 105 -28.68 42.31 -7.49
C GLU A 105 -29.31 41.07 -6.81
N GLU A 106 -29.44 39.93 -7.50
CA GLU A 106 -29.99 38.70 -6.92
C GLU A 106 -28.99 37.54 -6.96
N LEU A 107 -28.49 37.15 -5.79
CA LEU A 107 -27.85 35.86 -5.60
C LEU A 107 -28.91 34.75 -5.73
N ILE A 108 -29.03 34.15 -6.91
CA ILE A 108 -29.88 32.97 -7.13
C ILE A 108 -29.19 31.77 -6.46
N PHE A 109 -29.53 31.51 -5.21
CA PHE A 109 -29.16 30.25 -4.56
C PHE A 109 -30.03 29.14 -5.14
N MET A 110 -29.39 28.08 -5.64
CA MET A 110 -30.13 26.86 -6.01
C MET A 110 -30.94 26.37 -4.79
N PRO A 111 -32.21 25.98 -4.97
CA PRO A 111 -33.05 25.48 -3.88
C PRO A 111 -32.36 24.36 -3.10
N ARG A 112 -32.26 24.51 -1.77
CA ARG A 112 -31.55 23.57 -0.86
C ARG A 112 -32.14 22.15 -0.90
N ASP A 113 -33.41 22.05 -1.25
CA ASP A 113 -34.22 20.86 -1.51
C ASP A 113 -33.71 20.02 -2.69
N ILE A 114 -33.12 20.65 -3.73
CA ILE A 114 -32.44 19.92 -4.82
C ILE A 114 -31.16 19.25 -4.29
N TYR A 115 -30.46 19.90 -3.36
CA TYR A 115 -29.28 19.32 -2.71
C TYR A 115 -29.65 18.17 -1.77
N ALA A 116 -30.72 18.31 -0.99
CA ALA A 116 -31.21 17.26 -0.09
C ALA A 116 -31.73 16.02 -0.84
N SER A 117 -32.40 16.21 -1.98
CA SER A 117 -32.85 15.11 -2.84
C SER A 117 -31.66 14.37 -3.50
N ASN A 118 -30.61 15.09 -3.91
CA ASN A 118 -29.35 14.48 -4.37
C ASN A 118 -28.63 13.68 -3.27
N ALA A 119 -28.72 14.08 -2.00
CA ALA A 119 -28.14 13.31 -0.89
C ALA A 119 -28.87 11.96 -0.70
N GLY A 120 -30.20 11.90 -0.88
CA GLY A 120 -30.96 10.65 -0.92
C GLY A 120 -30.55 9.75 -2.10
N LEU A 121 -30.31 10.35 -3.26
CA LEU A 121 -29.78 9.68 -4.45
C LEU A 121 -28.37 9.11 -4.21
N LEU A 122 -27.56 9.77 -3.39
CA LEU A 122 -26.16 9.42 -3.12
C LEU A 122 -26.01 8.01 -2.53
N SER A 123 -26.97 7.56 -1.70
CA SER A 123 -26.98 6.17 -1.19
C SER A 123 -27.05 5.14 -2.33
N SER A 124 -27.95 5.37 -3.29
CA SER A 124 -28.08 4.52 -4.48
C SER A 124 -26.84 4.58 -5.38
N ILE A 125 -26.20 5.76 -5.46
CA ILE A 125 -24.95 5.96 -6.20
C ILE A 125 -23.81 5.21 -5.52
N PHE A 126 -23.70 5.23 -4.19
CA PHE A 126 -22.67 4.47 -3.47
C PHE A 126 -22.80 2.97 -3.71
N HIS A 127 -24.03 2.44 -3.72
CA HIS A 127 -24.25 1.04 -4.08
C HIS A 127 -23.78 0.74 -5.51
N LYS A 128 -24.09 1.61 -6.48
CA LYS A 128 -23.59 1.48 -7.87
C LYS A 128 -22.07 1.56 -7.94
N VAL A 129 -21.44 2.48 -7.21
CA VAL A 129 -19.99 2.65 -7.14
C VAL A 129 -19.33 1.40 -6.59
N GLN A 130 -19.86 0.84 -5.49
CA GLN A 130 -19.36 -0.39 -4.91
C GLN A 130 -19.39 -1.54 -5.92
N THR A 131 -20.53 -1.74 -6.60
CA THR A 131 -20.66 -2.76 -7.65
C THR A 131 -19.66 -2.54 -8.79
N LYS A 132 -19.49 -1.31 -9.28
CA LYS A 132 -18.50 -0.98 -10.30
C LYS A 132 -17.06 -1.26 -9.85
N LEU A 133 -16.72 -0.95 -8.59
CA LEU A 133 -15.42 -1.24 -8.02
C LEU A 133 -15.16 -2.75 -7.96
N HIS A 134 -16.15 -3.55 -7.55
CA HIS A 134 -16.04 -5.02 -7.57
C HIS A 134 -15.80 -5.56 -8.98
N ILE A 135 -16.55 -5.08 -9.98
CA ILE A 135 -16.38 -5.48 -11.38
C ILE A 135 -15.01 -5.07 -11.91
N ALA A 136 -14.60 -3.82 -11.66
CA ALA A 136 -13.30 -3.31 -12.07
C ALA A 136 -12.15 -4.11 -11.43
N HIS A 137 -12.28 -4.47 -10.16
CA HIS A 137 -11.34 -5.34 -9.47
C HIS A 137 -11.26 -6.71 -10.14
N ALA A 138 -12.39 -7.39 -10.36
CA ALA A 138 -12.43 -8.70 -11.01
C ALA A 138 -11.81 -8.68 -12.41
N LYS A 139 -12.13 -7.65 -13.22
CA LYS A 139 -11.55 -7.44 -14.56
C LYS A 139 -10.05 -7.21 -14.51
N ASN A 140 -9.58 -6.37 -13.59
CA ASN A 140 -8.15 -6.07 -13.42
C ASN A 140 -7.38 -7.33 -12.98
N SER A 141 -7.93 -8.10 -12.05
CA SER A 141 -7.36 -9.38 -11.61
C SER A 141 -7.28 -10.37 -12.77
N ALA A 142 -8.37 -10.57 -13.52
CA ALA A 142 -8.37 -11.45 -14.68
C ALA A 142 -7.34 -11.04 -15.74
N ARG A 143 -7.20 -9.74 -16.03
CA ARG A 143 -6.19 -9.22 -16.95
C ARG A 143 -4.76 -9.41 -16.43
N TYR A 144 -4.54 -9.18 -15.14
CA TYR A 144 -3.25 -9.39 -14.50
C TYR A 144 -2.83 -10.87 -14.55
N ASP A 145 -3.79 -11.78 -14.35
CA ASP A 145 -3.56 -13.22 -14.35
C ASP A 145 -3.51 -13.84 -15.76
N LEU A 146 -4.08 -13.19 -16.80
CA LEU A 146 -4.23 -13.73 -18.17
C LEU A 146 -2.93 -14.28 -18.80
N ARG A 147 -1.78 -13.64 -18.53
CA ARG A 147 -0.47 -14.03 -19.08
C ARG A 147 0.41 -14.74 -18.05
N ARG A 148 -0.15 -15.07 -16.90
CA ARG A 148 0.56 -15.76 -15.84
C ARG A 148 0.56 -17.26 -16.15
N SER A 149 1.48 -17.67 -17.01
CA SER A 149 1.77 -19.09 -17.19
C SER A 149 2.54 -19.60 -15.97
N PHE A 150 1.97 -20.58 -15.29
CA PHE A 150 2.70 -21.36 -14.31
C PHE A 150 3.67 -22.29 -15.06
N LYS A 151 4.90 -21.82 -15.27
CA LYS A 151 5.98 -22.70 -15.72
C LYS A 151 6.38 -23.58 -14.55
N GLU A 152 6.30 -24.89 -14.74
CA GLU A 152 6.85 -25.86 -13.82
C GLU A 152 8.38 -25.85 -13.97
N PHE A 153 9.10 -25.77 -12.85
CA PHE A 153 10.55 -25.84 -12.81
C PHE A 153 10.96 -27.05 -11.98
N ASN A 154 11.98 -27.76 -12.42
CA ASN A 154 12.58 -28.86 -11.69
C ASN A 154 13.80 -28.37 -10.89
N VAL A 155 14.10 -29.08 -9.82
CA VAL A 155 15.34 -28.85 -9.06
C VAL A 155 16.52 -29.18 -9.97
N GLY A 156 17.44 -28.23 -10.13
CA GLY A 156 18.57 -28.31 -11.05
C GLY A 156 18.47 -27.39 -12.27
N ASP A 157 17.27 -26.89 -12.59
CA ASP A 157 17.06 -26.02 -13.76
C ASP A 157 17.82 -24.71 -13.64
N THR A 158 18.33 -24.21 -14.76
CA THR A 158 18.93 -22.87 -14.82
C THR A 158 17.84 -21.85 -15.11
N VAL A 159 17.52 -21.02 -14.12
CA VAL A 159 16.49 -19.99 -14.21
C VAL A 159 17.09 -18.60 -14.12
N TRP A 160 16.38 -17.62 -14.67
CA TRP A 160 16.71 -16.21 -14.50
C TRP A 160 15.99 -15.67 -13.26
N ARG A 161 16.76 -15.16 -12.30
CA ARG A 161 16.24 -14.48 -11.11
C ARG A 161 16.50 -12.98 -11.22
N LYS A 162 15.57 -12.17 -10.71
CA LYS A 162 15.72 -10.70 -10.65
C LYS A 162 16.93 -10.34 -9.79
N ASN A 163 17.77 -9.44 -10.29
CA ASN A 163 18.98 -9.01 -9.61
C ASN A 163 18.65 -7.95 -8.56
N HIS A 164 19.07 -8.17 -7.31
CA HIS A 164 18.78 -7.30 -6.16
C HIS A 164 20.09 -6.82 -5.50
N VAL A 165 20.99 -6.29 -6.32
CA VAL A 165 22.24 -5.66 -5.85
C VAL A 165 21.98 -4.21 -5.45
N LEU A 166 22.74 -3.71 -4.48
CA LEU A 166 22.71 -2.30 -4.06
C LEU A 166 23.82 -1.53 -4.77
N SER A 167 23.60 -0.23 -5.04
CA SER A 167 24.65 0.65 -5.56
C SER A 167 25.74 0.83 -4.52
N ASN A 168 26.99 0.84 -4.96
CA ASN A 168 28.16 1.06 -4.13
C ASN A 168 29.12 2.04 -4.82
N ALA A 169 29.13 3.29 -4.35
CA ALA A 169 29.93 4.36 -4.95
C ALA A 169 31.44 4.12 -4.82
N SER A 170 31.91 3.58 -3.69
CA SER A 170 33.34 3.32 -3.49
C SER A 170 33.86 2.17 -4.36
N ALA A 171 32.97 1.27 -4.78
CA ALA A 171 33.28 0.20 -5.73
C ALA A 171 32.92 0.57 -7.18
N TYR A 172 32.59 1.84 -7.46
CA TYR A 172 32.16 2.34 -8.77
C TYR A 172 30.99 1.54 -9.38
N PHE A 173 30.10 1.00 -8.53
CA PHE A 173 29.02 0.10 -8.94
C PHE A 173 27.64 0.75 -8.79
N ASN A 174 26.85 0.78 -9.86
CA ASN A 174 25.48 1.30 -9.84
C ASN A 174 24.48 0.18 -10.11
N ALA A 175 23.59 -0.10 -9.14
CA ALA A 175 22.57 -1.14 -9.27
C ALA A 175 21.60 -0.92 -10.42
N LYS A 176 21.40 0.33 -10.87
CA LYS A 176 20.53 0.66 -12.01
C LYS A 176 21.14 0.23 -13.35
N LEU A 177 22.47 0.17 -13.43
CA LEU A 177 23.22 -0.29 -14.59
C LEU A 177 23.51 -1.80 -14.53
N ALA A 178 23.27 -2.45 -13.39
CA ALA A 178 23.43 -3.89 -13.26
C ALA A 178 22.42 -4.67 -14.11
N PRO A 179 22.76 -5.87 -14.60
CA PRO A 179 21.83 -6.69 -15.37
C PRO A 179 20.59 -6.99 -14.54
N LYS A 180 19.41 -6.74 -15.11
CA LYS A 180 18.11 -6.87 -14.43
C LYS A 180 17.83 -8.30 -13.95
N PHE A 181 18.37 -9.29 -14.64
CA PHE A 181 18.26 -10.70 -14.30
C PHE A 181 19.63 -11.38 -14.34
N ILE A 182 19.84 -12.33 -13.43
CA ILE A 182 21.03 -13.17 -13.36
C ILE A 182 20.62 -14.64 -13.44
N LYS A 183 21.45 -15.46 -14.09
CA LYS A 183 21.24 -16.91 -14.14
C LYS A 183 21.55 -17.52 -12.77
N CYS A 184 20.70 -18.41 -12.28
CA CYS A 184 20.96 -19.20 -11.09
C CYS A 184 20.39 -20.61 -11.25
N LYS A 185 20.99 -21.59 -10.56
CA LYS A 185 20.44 -22.94 -10.48
C LYS A 185 19.34 -23.02 -9.44
N LEU A 186 18.26 -23.70 -9.78
CA LEU A 186 17.10 -23.84 -8.93
C LEU A 186 17.36 -24.98 -7.92
N LEU A 187 17.75 -24.64 -6.70
CA LEU A 187 18.17 -25.63 -5.69
C LEU A 187 16.98 -26.31 -4.98
N LYS A 188 15.85 -25.62 -4.84
CA LYS A 188 14.61 -26.14 -4.25
C LYS A 188 13.42 -25.48 -4.93
N TYR A 189 12.47 -26.30 -5.39
CA TYR A 189 11.17 -25.86 -5.91
C TYR A 189 10.07 -26.31 -4.96
N LYS A 190 9.18 -25.41 -4.52
CA LYS A 190 7.93 -25.79 -3.85
C LYS A 190 6.81 -25.72 -4.91
N ARG A 191 6.24 -26.87 -5.30
CA ARG A 191 5.06 -26.92 -6.18
C ARG A 191 3.93 -26.05 -5.60
N ARG A 192 3.31 -25.22 -6.44
CA ARG A 192 1.93 -24.75 -6.26
C ARG A 192 1.07 -25.53 -7.26
N THR A 193 0.58 -26.69 -6.86
CA THR A 193 -0.30 -27.54 -7.68
C THR A 193 -1.74 -27.09 -7.53
N GLY A 194 -2.17 -26.12 -8.35
CA GLY A 194 -3.57 -25.97 -8.73
C GLY A 194 -4.03 -24.53 -8.96
N ARG A 195 -5.24 -24.43 -9.53
CA ARG A 195 -5.92 -23.17 -9.89
C ARG A 195 -5.86 -22.17 -8.73
N LEU A 196 -5.71 -20.89 -9.08
CA LEU A 196 -5.40 -19.76 -8.19
C LEU A 196 -6.29 -19.65 -6.94
N ASN A 197 -7.48 -20.26 -6.95
CA ASN A 197 -8.47 -20.14 -5.89
C ASN A 197 -8.44 -21.30 -4.87
N GLU A 198 -7.72 -22.39 -5.15
CA GLU A 198 -7.70 -23.59 -4.28
C GLU A 198 -6.33 -23.83 -3.62
N ASN A 199 -5.28 -23.10 -4.02
CA ASN A 199 -3.88 -23.34 -3.62
C ASN A 199 -3.18 -22.14 -2.97
N TRP A 200 -3.93 -21.36 -2.22
CA TRP A 200 -3.30 -20.69 -1.09
C TRP A 200 -2.78 -21.78 -0.15
N LYS A 201 -1.45 -21.93 -0.04
CA LYS A 201 -0.92 -22.49 1.21
C LYS A 201 -1.32 -21.46 2.25
N PRO A 202 -2.19 -21.79 3.21
CA PRO A 202 -2.44 -20.88 4.31
C PRO A 202 -1.07 -20.54 4.87
N SER A 203 -0.89 -19.27 5.20
CA SER A 203 0.29 -18.86 5.94
C SER A 203 0.45 -19.76 7.16
N SER A 204 1.70 -19.96 7.60
CA SER A 204 1.95 -20.71 8.82
C SER A 204 1.17 -20.07 9.96
N GLN A 205 0.23 -20.84 10.51
CA GLN A 205 -0.60 -20.40 11.62
C GLN A 205 0.17 -20.66 12.91
N TYR A 206 0.22 -19.65 13.77
CA TYR A 206 0.88 -19.72 15.07
C TYR A 206 -0.16 -19.47 16.16
N GLY A 207 -0.14 -20.28 17.22
CA GLY A 207 -0.93 -20.10 18.43
C GLY A 207 -0.29 -19.08 19.38
N GLU A 208 -1.08 -18.56 20.31
CA GLU A 208 -0.53 -17.78 21.42
C GLU A 208 0.40 -18.67 22.26
N GLY A 209 1.60 -18.18 22.53
CA GLY A 209 2.62 -18.93 23.25
C GLY A 209 3.66 -19.65 22.37
N ASP A 210 3.45 -19.75 21.05
CA ASP A 210 4.39 -20.40 20.14
C ASP A 210 5.72 -19.64 20.04
N LEU A 211 6.83 -20.39 20.03
CA LEU A 211 8.16 -19.83 19.81
C LEU A 211 8.45 -19.65 18.33
N ILE A 212 8.80 -18.43 17.96
CA ILE A 212 9.02 -18.01 16.59
C ILE A 212 10.28 -17.15 16.46
N ALA A 213 10.84 -17.14 15.26
CA ALA A 213 11.88 -16.22 14.82
C ALA A 213 11.26 -15.17 13.90
N ILE A 214 11.56 -13.89 14.12
CA ILE A 214 11.16 -12.80 13.21
C ILE A 214 12.30 -12.41 12.29
N ASN A 215 12.00 -12.06 11.04
CA ASN A 215 13.04 -11.58 10.11
C ASN A 215 13.63 -10.25 10.61
N ARG A 216 14.95 -10.09 10.47
CA ARG A 216 15.65 -8.85 10.84
C ARG A 216 15.27 -7.76 9.85
N THR A 217 14.61 -6.72 10.36
CA THR A 217 14.05 -5.64 9.54
C THR A 217 14.83 -4.33 9.62
N GLN A 218 15.75 -4.21 10.58
CA GLN A 218 16.56 -3.02 10.82
C GLN A 218 17.72 -2.90 9.83
N PHE A 219 18.03 -1.68 9.38
CA PHE A 219 19.19 -1.36 8.55
C PHE A 219 20.36 -0.89 9.43
N GLY A 220 21.59 -1.27 9.07
CA GLY A 220 22.80 -0.95 9.85
C GLY A 220 24.09 -1.47 9.21
N LEU A 221 25.24 -1.00 9.72
CA LEU A 221 26.57 -1.45 9.29
C LEU A 221 26.87 -2.86 9.84
N GLY A 222 27.59 -3.69 9.08
CA GLY A 222 28.00 -5.03 9.52
C GLY A 222 26.91 -6.12 9.51
N LEU A 223 25.73 -5.84 8.96
CA LEU A 223 24.60 -6.79 8.95
C LEU A 223 24.84 -8.08 8.15
N LYS A 224 25.85 -8.13 7.28
CA LYS A 224 26.18 -9.31 6.47
C LYS A 224 26.62 -10.51 7.31
N LEU A 225 27.18 -10.26 8.49
CA LEU A 225 27.62 -11.30 9.43
C LEU A 225 26.55 -11.63 10.48
N LYS A 226 25.50 -10.82 10.60
CA LYS A 226 24.43 -11.04 11.58
C LYS A 226 23.39 -12.03 11.07
N PRO A 227 22.75 -12.80 11.96
CA PRO A 227 21.69 -13.73 11.57
C PRO A 227 20.50 -12.98 10.97
N LYS A 228 19.93 -13.58 9.91
CA LYS A 228 18.78 -13.04 9.20
C LYS A 228 17.51 -13.02 10.06
N TYR A 229 17.36 -13.96 10.98
CA TYR A 229 16.21 -14.02 11.89
C TYR A 229 16.66 -13.66 13.32
N LEU A 230 15.79 -12.96 14.03
CA LEU A 230 15.91 -12.60 15.44
C LEU A 230 15.01 -13.54 16.25
N GLY A 231 15.47 -13.96 17.42
CA GLY A 231 14.68 -14.74 18.37
C GLY A 231 15.53 -15.29 19.52
N PRO A 232 14.90 -16.01 20.45
CA PRO A 232 13.50 -16.46 20.41
C PRO A 232 12.48 -15.36 20.74
N TYR A 233 11.37 -15.33 19.99
CA TYR A 233 10.16 -14.55 20.29
C TYR A 233 9.01 -15.51 20.60
N GLN A 234 8.06 -15.06 21.38
CA GLN A 234 6.82 -15.75 21.68
C GLN A 234 5.64 -14.98 21.09
N VAL A 235 4.68 -15.68 20.51
CA VAL A 235 3.43 -15.06 20.03
C VAL A 235 2.59 -14.61 21.22
N SER A 236 2.39 -13.30 21.35
CA SER A 236 1.58 -12.70 22.43
C SER A 236 0.11 -12.55 22.06
N LYS A 237 -0.20 -12.32 20.77
CA LYS A 237 -1.59 -12.15 20.30
C LYS A 237 -1.73 -12.46 18.81
N VAL A 238 -2.76 -13.22 18.46
CA VAL A 238 -3.14 -13.47 17.06
C VAL A 238 -4.06 -12.34 16.56
N LYS A 239 -3.73 -11.75 15.40
CA LYS A 239 -4.53 -10.70 14.73
C LYS A 239 -5.14 -11.24 13.42
N ARG A 240 -6.05 -10.45 12.83
CA ARG A 240 -6.64 -10.74 11.50
C ARG A 240 -5.57 -10.68 10.40
N ASP A 241 -5.86 -11.37 9.29
CA ASP A 241 -5.04 -11.40 8.06
C ASP A 241 -3.59 -11.88 8.28
N ASP A 242 -3.42 -12.97 9.03
CA ASP A 242 -2.14 -13.66 9.24
C ASP A 242 -1.05 -12.77 9.88
N ARG A 243 -1.47 -11.97 10.85
CA ARG A 243 -0.60 -11.06 11.62
C ARG A 243 -0.57 -11.49 13.07
N TYR A 244 0.57 -11.31 13.71
CA TYR A 244 0.76 -11.65 15.12
C TYR A 244 1.54 -10.55 15.83
N ASP A 245 1.16 -10.28 17.07
CA ASP A 245 2.02 -9.58 18.02
C ASP A 245 2.93 -10.59 18.68
N VAL A 246 4.21 -10.25 18.75
CA VAL A 246 5.24 -11.11 19.29
C VAL A 246 6.05 -10.35 20.33
N GLU A 247 6.39 -11.04 21.41
CA GLU A 247 7.19 -10.54 22.52
C GLU A 247 8.51 -11.31 22.59
N LYS A 248 9.61 -10.61 22.80
CA LYS A 248 10.93 -11.23 22.88
C LYS A 248 11.05 -11.98 24.20
N VAL A 249 11.45 -13.26 24.14
CA VAL A 249 11.58 -14.13 25.33
C VAL A 249 12.82 -13.76 26.13
N ASP A 250 13.96 -13.62 25.44
CA ASP A 250 15.21 -13.19 26.07
C ASP A 250 15.44 -11.69 25.88
N ARG A 251 15.34 -10.90 26.95
CA ARG A 251 15.55 -9.45 26.89
C ARG A 251 16.99 -9.06 26.54
N ALA A 252 17.97 -9.96 26.71
CA ALA A 252 19.36 -9.73 26.33
C ALA A 252 19.60 -9.94 24.82
N ALA A 253 18.73 -10.68 24.13
CA ALA A 253 18.85 -10.95 22.71
C ALA A 253 18.53 -9.70 21.86
N GLU A 254 19.06 -9.66 20.63
CA GLU A 254 18.93 -8.50 19.74
C GLU A 254 17.50 -8.35 19.17
N GLY A 255 17.04 -7.10 19.01
CA GLY A 255 15.76 -6.78 18.34
C GLY A 255 14.76 -6.00 19.22
N PRO A 256 13.54 -5.75 18.73
CA PRO A 256 12.48 -5.09 19.52
C PRO A 256 11.95 -5.98 20.64
N ASN A 257 11.51 -5.41 21.78
CA ASN A 257 10.93 -6.20 22.87
C ASN A 257 9.50 -6.67 22.54
N LYS A 258 8.70 -5.82 21.89
CA LYS A 258 7.37 -6.14 21.38
C LYS A 258 7.26 -5.63 19.96
N THR A 259 6.74 -6.44 19.04
CA THR A 259 6.51 -6.01 17.65
C THR A 259 5.36 -6.78 17.02
N SER A 260 4.69 -6.17 16.05
CA SER A 260 3.79 -6.89 15.15
C SER A 260 4.57 -7.38 13.93
N SER A 261 4.29 -8.60 13.46
CA SER A 261 4.86 -9.11 12.22
C SER A 261 3.83 -9.98 11.49
N SER A 262 4.00 -10.19 10.18
CA SER A 262 3.18 -11.11 9.40
C SER A 262 3.78 -12.52 9.43
N ALA A 263 2.94 -13.54 9.23
CA ALA A 263 3.36 -14.93 9.11
C ALA A 263 4.50 -15.13 8.09
N ASP A 264 4.47 -14.40 6.96
CA ASP A 264 5.49 -14.49 5.90
C ASP A 264 6.90 -14.05 6.36
N GLN A 265 6.97 -13.22 7.41
CA GLN A 265 8.20 -12.73 8.01
C GLN A 265 8.59 -13.51 9.29
N MET A 266 7.83 -14.53 9.64
CA MET A 266 8.06 -15.40 10.80
C MET A 266 8.53 -16.80 10.38
N LYS A 267 9.17 -17.49 11.30
CA LYS A 267 9.46 -18.93 11.21
C LYS A 267 9.30 -19.58 12.58
N PRO A 268 8.95 -20.87 12.66
CA PRO A 268 9.06 -21.60 13.91
C PRO A 268 10.49 -21.54 14.43
N TRP A 269 10.66 -21.33 15.73
CA TRP A 269 11.96 -21.45 16.37
C TRP A 269 12.26 -22.95 16.57
N PRO A 270 13.42 -23.47 16.13
CA PRO A 270 13.78 -24.86 16.42
C PRO A 270 14.04 -25.03 17.91
N ASP A 271 13.48 -26.09 18.49
CA ASP A 271 13.79 -26.55 19.85
C ASP A 271 15.27 -26.96 19.98
#